data_AF-A0A1I7EVZ9-F1
#
_entry.id   AF-A0A1I7EVZ9-F1
#
_cell.length_a   1.000
_cell.length_b   1.000
_cell.length_c   1.000
_cell.angle_alpha   90.00
_cell.angle_beta   90.00
_cell.angle_gamma   90.00
#
_symmetry.space_group_name_H-M   'P 1'
#
loop_
_entity.id
_entity.type
_entity.pdbx_description
1 polymer ?
#
loop_
_entity_poly.entity_id
_entity_poly.type
_entity_poly.pdbx_seq_one_letter_code
_entity_poly.pdbx_strand_id
1 'polypeptide(L)'
;MTTSTFPASLHGKTLRWTFKDGPTKGMKFEHIFEKDGKVTWRSAGPDAKDHHDSASAAVKVSDDVHVVSYLSKESGYTLTVALNLKTGTATGFASNGKDWVQQSGSFEVLGAKG
;
A
#
# COMPACT_ATOMS: atom_id res chain seq x y z
N MET A 1 10.25 9.85 -20.58
CA MET A 1 9.83 8.98 -19.47
C MET A 1 8.76 9.76 -18.71
N THR A 2 7.51 9.32 -18.74
CA THR A 2 6.47 9.93 -17.90
C THR A 2 6.73 9.50 -16.47
N THR A 3 7.16 10.44 -15.63
CA THR A 3 7.24 10.25 -14.19
C THR A 3 5.84 9.88 -13.70
N SER A 4 5.60 8.59 -13.41
CA SER A 4 4.33 8.15 -12.85
C SER A 4 4.25 8.73 -11.46
N THR A 5 3.48 9.78 -11.26
CA THR A 5 3.25 10.34 -9.93
C THR A 5 1.93 9.80 -9.41
N PHE A 6 1.89 9.37 -8.15
CA PHE A 6 0.62 9.02 -7.50
C PHE A 6 -0.34 10.23 -7.45
N PRO A 7 -1.62 10.04 -7.10
CA PRO A 7 -2.50 11.16 -6.77
C PRO A 7 -1.92 12.01 -5.63
N ALA A 8 -2.10 13.34 -5.69
CA ALA A 8 -1.57 14.27 -4.69
C ALA A 8 -2.04 13.98 -3.25
N SER A 9 -3.23 13.41 -3.11
CA SER A 9 -3.82 12.90 -1.86
C SER A 9 -3.05 11.73 -1.24
N LEU A 10 -2.14 11.08 -1.97
CA LEU A 10 -1.26 10.02 -1.46
C LEU A 10 0.22 10.42 -1.40
N HIS A 11 0.63 11.49 -2.09
CA HIS A 11 2.04 11.92 -2.14
C HIS A 11 2.69 12.09 -0.78
N GLY A 12 3.82 11.39 -0.59
CA GLY A 12 4.66 11.44 0.59
C GLY A 12 4.01 10.88 1.86
N LYS A 13 2.79 10.34 1.78
CA LYS A 13 2.07 9.84 2.95
C LYS A 13 2.60 8.49 3.36
N THR A 14 2.71 8.28 4.66
CA THR A 14 2.86 6.95 5.24
C THR A 14 1.52 6.47 5.74
N LEU A 15 1.08 5.30 5.29
CA LEU A 15 -0.07 4.59 5.83
C LEU A 15 0.43 3.41 6.65
N ARG A 16 -0.10 3.22 7.86
CA ARG A 16 0.11 1.97 8.59
C ARG A 16 -1.13 1.10 8.50
N TRP A 17 -0.99 -0.05 7.85
CA TRP A 17 -2.07 -0.99 7.58
C TRP A 17 -2.08 -2.08 8.63
N THR A 18 -3.26 -2.45 9.09
CA THR A 18 -3.50 -3.65 9.91
C THR A 18 -4.38 -4.60 9.11
N PHE A 19 -3.83 -5.74 8.72
CA PHE A 19 -4.56 -6.74 7.94
C PHE A 19 -5.49 -7.57 8.82
N LYS A 20 -6.69 -7.87 8.33
CA LYS A 20 -7.73 -8.63 9.02
C LYS A 20 -7.80 -10.09 8.55
N ASP A 21 -7.33 -10.36 7.34
CA ASP A 21 -7.51 -11.63 6.65
C ASP A 21 -6.17 -12.21 6.16
N GLY A 22 -6.21 -13.45 5.70
CA GLY A 22 -5.09 -14.13 5.07
C GLY A 22 -3.90 -14.43 5.99
N PRO A 23 -2.76 -14.84 5.42
CA PRO A 23 -1.55 -15.21 6.17
C PRO A 23 -0.97 -14.06 7.01
N THR A 24 -1.30 -12.82 6.65
CA THR A 24 -0.83 -11.59 7.30
C THR A 24 -1.80 -11.04 8.34
N LYS A 25 -2.84 -11.80 8.71
CA LYS A 25 -3.85 -11.37 9.68
C LYS A 25 -3.22 -10.91 11.00
N GLY A 26 -3.63 -9.75 11.48
CA GLY A 26 -3.14 -9.12 12.71
C GLY A 26 -1.79 -8.42 12.57
N MET A 27 -1.07 -8.64 11.47
CA MET A 27 0.19 -7.97 11.21
C MET A 27 -0.03 -6.53 10.78
N LYS A 28 0.96 -5.69 11.11
CA LYS A 28 0.99 -4.28 10.74
C LYS A 28 2.15 -3.99 9.81
N PHE A 29 1.88 -3.21 8.77
CA PHE A 29 2.88 -2.76 7.81
C PHE A 29 2.77 -1.26 7.59
N GLU A 30 3.89 -0.59 7.40
CA GLU A 30 3.93 0.78 6.94
C GLU A 30 4.18 0.80 5.44
N HIS A 31 3.39 1.60 4.72
CA HIS A 31 3.50 1.85 3.28
C HIS A 31 3.69 3.33 3.07
N ILE A 32 4.84 3.70 2.51
CA ILE A 32 5.22 5.07 2.16
C ILE A 32 4.99 5.22 0.66
N PHE A 33 4.10 6.16 0.31
CA PHE A 33 3.76 6.50 -1.06
C PHE A 33 4.69 7.61 -1.53
N GLU A 34 5.82 7.25 -2.11
CA GLU A 34 6.88 8.20 -2.48
C GLU A 34 6.38 9.19 -3.54
N LYS A 35 6.95 10.39 -3.53
CA LYS A 35 6.58 11.47 -4.48
C LYS A 35 6.89 11.11 -5.94
N ASP A 36 7.84 10.21 -6.16
CA ASP A 36 8.25 9.72 -7.48
C ASP A 36 7.43 8.52 -7.97
N GLY A 37 6.37 8.15 -7.23
CA GLY A 37 5.46 7.05 -7.59
C GLY A 37 5.94 5.67 -7.20
N LYS A 38 7.00 5.56 -6.39
CA LYS A 38 7.43 4.29 -5.80
C LYS A 38 6.71 4.01 -4.48
N VAL A 39 6.70 2.75 -4.08
CA VAL A 39 6.26 2.34 -2.74
C VAL A 39 7.46 1.86 -1.95
N THR A 40 7.66 2.43 -0.77
CA THR A 40 8.51 1.83 0.26
C THR A 40 7.59 1.16 1.28
N TRP A 41 7.84 -0.09 1.65
CA TRP A 41 7.04 -0.77 2.68
C TRP A 41 7.91 -1.55 3.66
N ARG A 42 7.37 -1.78 4.86
CA ARG A 42 8.03 -2.53 5.95
C ARG A 42 7.03 -3.00 6.98
N SER A 43 7.39 -4.02 7.77
CA SER A 43 6.63 -4.35 8.99
C SER A 43 6.65 -3.18 9.99
N ALA A 44 5.59 -2.99 10.76
CA ALA A 44 5.61 -1.98 11.83
C ALA A 44 6.36 -2.53 13.05
N GLY A 45 7.64 -2.20 13.18
CA GLY A 45 8.51 -2.62 14.28
C GLY A 45 9.86 -1.89 14.24
N PRO A 46 10.60 -1.87 15.37
CA PRO A 46 11.83 -1.07 15.50
C PRO A 46 12.97 -1.49 14.55
N ASP A 47 13.03 -2.78 14.19
CA ASP A 47 14.10 -3.35 13.35
C ASP A 47 13.61 -3.78 11.95
N ALA A 48 12.49 -3.22 11.51
CA ALA A 48 11.92 -3.56 10.21
C ALA A 48 12.75 -2.98 9.07
N LYS A 49 13.12 -3.84 8.11
CA LYS A 49 13.83 -3.44 6.91
C LYS A 49 12.88 -2.77 5.91
N ASP A 50 13.34 -1.70 5.28
CA ASP A 50 12.62 -1.05 4.20
C ASP A 50 12.75 -1.88 2.90
N HIS A 51 11.63 -2.08 2.21
CA HIS A 51 11.54 -2.71 0.90
C HIS A 51 11.08 -1.65 -0.11
N HIS A 52 11.79 -1.51 -1.23
CA HIS A 52 11.54 -0.46 -2.21
C HIS A 52 11.09 -1.05 -3.54
N ASP A 53 9.86 -0.76 -3.93
CA ASP A 53 9.22 -1.28 -5.13
C ASP A 53 8.86 -0.13 -6.09
N SER A 54 9.40 -0.21 -7.31
CA SER A 54 9.18 0.77 -8.37
C SER A 54 8.09 0.39 -9.35
N ALA A 55 7.64 -0.87 -9.31
CA ALA A 55 6.54 -1.37 -10.11
C ALA A 55 5.23 -1.10 -9.35
N SER A 56 4.76 0.14 -9.45
CA SER A 56 3.61 0.64 -8.69
C SER A 56 2.76 1.61 -9.49
N ALA A 57 1.48 1.63 -9.18
CA ALA A 57 0.49 2.54 -9.74
C ALA A 57 -0.53 2.93 -8.67
N ALA A 58 -1.05 4.15 -8.74
CA ALA A 58 -2.20 4.54 -7.95
C ALA A 58 -3.10 5.45 -8.77
N VAL A 59 -4.41 5.29 -8.59
CA VAL A 59 -5.44 6.09 -9.25
C VAL A 59 -6.44 6.61 -8.23
N LYS A 60 -6.91 7.84 -8.42
CA LYS A 60 -8.02 8.40 -7.66
C LYS A 60 -9.32 7.97 -8.32
N VAL A 61 -10.15 7.22 -7.61
CA VAL A 61 -11.46 6.73 -8.09
C VAL A 61 -12.56 7.73 -7.72
N SER A 62 -12.49 8.28 -6.51
CA SER A 62 -13.33 9.38 -6.02
C SER A 62 -12.54 10.22 -5.01
N ASP A 63 -13.15 11.25 -4.42
CA ASP A 63 -12.47 12.08 -3.42
C ASP A 63 -11.95 11.28 -2.23
N ASP A 64 -12.72 10.28 -1.80
CA ASP A 64 -12.39 9.46 -0.65
C ASP A 64 -11.75 8.12 -1.02
N VAL A 65 -11.85 7.67 -2.29
CA VAL A 65 -11.41 6.32 -2.69
C VAL A 65 -10.27 6.37 -3.69
N HIS A 66 -9.19 5.67 -3.37
CA HIS A 66 -8.04 5.47 -4.22
C HIS A 66 -7.84 3.99 -4.48
N VAL A 67 -7.31 3.61 -5.64
CA VAL A 67 -6.82 2.25 -5.86
C VAL A 67 -5.30 2.31 -5.99
N VAL A 68 -4.61 1.44 -5.27
CA VAL A 68 -3.15 1.30 -5.30
C VAL A 68 -2.83 -0.12 -5.74
N SER A 69 -1.83 -0.26 -6.60
CA SER A 69 -1.23 -1.56 -6.92
C SER A 69 0.29 -1.46 -6.89
N TYR A 70 0.97 -2.43 -6.28
CA TYR A 70 2.42 -2.57 -6.40
C TYR A 70 2.86 -4.03 -6.37
N LEU A 71 3.93 -4.35 -7.11
CA LEU A 71 4.60 -5.65 -7.09
C LEU A 71 5.73 -5.64 -6.07
N SER A 72 5.63 -6.48 -5.06
CA SER A 72 6.70 -6.75 -4.10
C SER A 72 7.76 -7.64 -4.74
N LYS A 73 8.97 -7.13 -4.95
CA LYS A 73 10.09 -7.93 -5.49
C LYS A 73 10.51 -9.07 -4.56
N GLU A 74 10.34 -8.88 -3.25
CA GLU A 74 10.74 -9.87 -2.25
C GLU A 74 9.82 -11.10 -2.26
N SER A 75 8.51 -10.88 -2.28
CA SER A 75 7.53 -11.97 -2.20
C SER A 75 7.05 -12.46 -3.57
N GLY A 76 7.21 -11.66 -4.63
CA GLY A 76 6.64 -11.90 -5.95
C GLY A 76 5.13 -11.68 -6.02
N TYR A 77 4.50 -11.17 -4.96
CA TYR A 77 3.08 -10.82 -4.94
C TYR A 77 2.85 -9.38 -5.39
N THR A 78 1.79 -9.19 -6.17
CA THR A 78 1.19 -7.89 -6.41
C THR A 78 0.10 -7.67 -5.38
N LEU A 79 0.18 -6.55 -4.66
CA LEU A 79 -0.88 -6.09 -3.78
C LEU A 79 -1.68 -5.02 -4.51
N THR A 80 -2.97 -5.27 -4.73
CA THR A 80 -3.91 -4.31 -5.33
C THR A 80 -5.03 -4.06 -4.34
N VAL A 81 -5.20 -2.83 -3.87
CA VAL A 81 -6.22 -2.47 -2.87
C VAL A 81 -6.93 -1.17 -3.20
N ALA A 82 -8.22 -1.13 -2.92
CA ALA A 82 -8.98 0.10 -2.76
C ALA A 82 -8.79 0.63 -1.33
N LEU A 83 -8.38 1.88 -1.22
CA LEU A 83 -8.21 2.64 0.00
C LEU A 83 -9.36 3.63 0.13
N ASN A 84 -10.19 3.46 1.15
CA ASN A 84 -11.18 4.46 1.53
C ASN A 84 -10.59 5.36 2.62
N LEU A 85 -10.15 6.55 2.23
CA LEU A 85 -9.51 7.55 3.10
C LEU A 85 -10.48 8.14 4.13
N LYS A 86 -11.79 8.11 3.87
CA LYS A 86 -12.81 8.58 4.81
C LYS A 86 -13.01 7.63 5.98
N THR A 87 -13.00 6.32 5.71
CA THR A 87 -13.22 5.28 6.73
C THR A 87 -11.93 4.69 7.28
N GLY A 88 -10.79 4.93 6.62
CA GLY A 88 -9.51 4.31 6.97
C GLY A 88 -9.53 2.80 6.75
N THR A 89 -10.16 2.33 5.67
CA THR A 89 -10.28 0.90 5.35
C THR A 89 -9.67 0.56 4.01
N ALA A 90 -8.91 -0.54 3.95
CA ALA A 90 -8.35 -1.09 2.73
C ALA A 90 -9.03 -2.43 2.39
N THR A 91 -9.33 -2.67 1.12
CA THR A 91 -9.82 -3.98 0.64
C THR A 91 -9.35 -4.23 -0.78
N GLY A 92 -8.93 -5.46 -1.07
CA GLY A 92 -8.49 -5.87 -2.39
C GLY A 92 -7.89 -7.26 -2.38
N PHE A 93 -6.78 -7.45 -3.10
CA PHE A 93 -6.17 -8.74 -3.32
C PHE A 93 -4.65 -8.67 -3.22
N ALA A 94 -4.05 -9.67 -2.59
CA ALA A 94 -2.67 -10.05 -2.84
C ALA A 94 -2.69 -11.22 -3.83
N SER A 95 -2.04 -11.06 -4.97
CA SER A 95 -2.02 -12.11 -5.99
C SER A 95 -0.65 -12.27 -6.65
N ASN A 96 -0.41 -13.44 -7.21
CA ASN A 96 0.72 -13.74 -8.09
C ASN A 96 0.25 -14.72 -9.18
N GLY A 97 1.18 -15.34 -9.91
CA GLY A 97 0.82 -16.32 -10.95
C GLY A 97 0.23 -17.66 -10.43
N LYS A 98 0.05 -17.82 -9.13
CA LYS A 98 -0.36 -19.08 -8.46
C LYS A 98 -1.52 -18.89 -7.48
N ASP A 99 -1.53 -17.78 -6.76
CA ASP A 99 -2.44 -17.52 -5.65
C ASP A 99 -3.21 -16.21 -5.85
N TRP A 100 -4.47 -16.20 -5.40
CA TRP A 100 -5.30 -15.01 -5.25
C TRP A 100 -5.94 -15.01 -3.88
N VAL A 101 -5.51 -14.08 -3.03
CA VAL A 101 -5.98 -13.98 -1.66
C VAL A 101 -6.65 -12.63 -1.47
N GLN A 102 -7.93 -12.65 -1.08
CA GLN A 102 -8.60 -11.42 -0.65
C GLN A 102 -7.91 -10.88 0.60
N GLN A 103 -7.66 -9.58 0.59
CA GLN A 103 -7.06 -8.84 1.69
C GLN A 103 -8.02 -7.73 2.10
N SER A 104 -8.29 -7.63 3.40
CA SER A 104 -8.97 -6.48 3.97
C SER A 104 -8.29 -6.03 5.26
N GLY A 105 -8.52 -4.79 5.66
CA GLY A 105 -7.91 -4.23 6.85
C GLY A 105 -8.30 -2.78 7.09
N SER A 106 -7.76 -2.22 8.17
CA SER A 106 -7.81 -0.80 8.44
C SER A 106 -6.45 -0.16 8.19
N PHE A 107 -6.43 1.15 8.00
CA PHE A 107 -5.21 1.92 7.98
C PHE A 107 -5.37 3.26 8.68
N GLU A 108 -4.25 3.73 9.20
CA GLU A 108 -4.06 5.06 9.77
C GLU A 108 -3.06 5.84 8.91
N VAL A 109 -3.34 7.13 8.69
CA VAL A 109 -2.40 8.03 8.01
C VAL A 109 -1.45 8.59 9.07
N LEU A 110 -0.17 8.27 8.99
CA LEU A 110 0.83 8.72 9.97
C LEU A 110 1.38 10.13 9.68
N GLY A 111 0.95 10.76 8.58
CA GLY A 111 1.46 12.05 8.10
C GLY A 111 2.48 11.90 6.97
N ALA A 112 2.99 13.03 6.48
CA ALA A 112 4.12 13.04 5.56
C ALA A 112 5.41 12.97 6.39
N LYS A 113 6.36 12.10 6.03
CA LYS A 113 7.74 12.28 6.51
C LYS A 113 8.24 13.59 5.88
N GLY A 114 8.61 14.54 6.73
CA GLY A 114 9.10 15.88 6.35
C GLY A 114 10.30 15.82 5.43
#